data_AF-A0AAW1H9M0-F1
#
_entry.id   AF-A0AAW1H9M0-F1
#
_cell.length_a   1.000
_cell.length_b   1.000
_cell.length_c   1.000
_cell.angle_alpha   90.00
_cell.angle_beta   90.00
_cell.angle_gamma   90.00
#
_symmetry.space_group_name_H-M   'P 1'
#
loop_
_entity.id
_entity.type
_entity.pdbx_description
1 polymer ?
#
loop_
_entity_poly.entity_id
_entity_poly.type
_entity_poly.pdbx_seq_one_letter_code
_entity_poly.pdbx_strand_id
1 'polypeptide(L)'
;MMKLPLLGFLGALICLAVACSATMYIVGDTSGWDISSDLDSWESGKRFVVGDVLMFQYSSSSNSVCQLTEAEYEKCDTSNALLRSTSGNTTFTLNKPGEMYFACCSRLYCLGGMKVHVHVEPNSTAAPIGAPIAAPGPTSSGLLPRTSKNNNPTLTSSSAFSNVACAPLVFLLGFLGYSILNSMF
;
A
#
# COMPACT_ATOMS: atom_id res chain seq x y z
N MET A 1 36.86 -18.72 -24.30
CA MET A 1 36.94 -18.43 -22.85
C MET A 1 36.02 -17.26 -22.48
N MET A 2 34.69 -17.36 -22.70
CA MET A 2 33.75 -16.22 -22.53
C MET A 2 32.42 -16.62 -21.83
N LYS A 3 32.43 -17.70 -21.03
CA LYS A 3 31.24 -18.18 -20.32
C LYS A 3 31.17 -17.70 -18.86
N LEU A 4 32.32 -17.34 -18.28
CA LEU A 4 32.44 -16.82 -16.91
C LEU A 4 31.79 -15.44 -16.69
N PRO A 5 31.96 -14.43 -17.58
CA PRO A 5 31.32 -13.12 -17.38
C PRO A 5 29.81 -13.15 -17.67
N LEU A 6 29.36 -14.05 -18.57
CA LEU A 6 27.95 -14.28 -18.89
C LEU A 6 27.18 -14.81 -17.67
N LEU A 7 27.78 -15.73 -16.92
CA LEU A 7 27.19 -16.30 -15.70
C LEU A 7 27.12 -15.25 -14.56
N GLY A 8 28.13 -14.37 -14.47
CA GLY A 8 28.15 -13.27 -13.50
C GLY A 8 27.09 -12.20 -13.80
N PHE A 9 26.89 -11.85 -15.07
CA PHE A 9 25.88 -10.87 -15.48
C PHE A 9 24.45 -11.38 -15.30
N LEU A 10 24.21 -12.67 -15.59
CA LEU A 10 22.93 -13.33 -15.34
C LEU A 10 22.61 -13.41 -13.84
N GLY A 11 23.61 -13.71 -12.99
CA GLY A 11 23.46 -13.70 -11.54
C GLY A 11 23.18 -12.30 -10.96
N ALA A 12 23.81 -11.26 -11.50
CA ALA A 12 23.59 -9.87 -11.06
C ALA A 12 22.21 -9.32 -11.45
N LEU A 13 21.68 -9.69 -12.62
CA LEU A 13 20.31 -9.36 -13.06
C LEU A 13 19.24 -10.03 -12.20
N ILE A 14 19.50 -11.25 -11.71
CA ILE A 14 18.61 -11.97 -10.77
C ILE A 14 18.67 -11.35 -9.37
N CYS A 15 19.82 -10.81 -8.94
CA CYS A 15 19.98 -10.17 -7.63
C CYS A 15 19.31 -8.78 -7.51
N LEU A 16 18.98 -8.10 -8.61
CA LEU A 16 18.37 -6.76 -8.60
C LEU A 16 16.84 -6.77 -8.67
N ALA A 17 16.21 -7.94 -8.74
CA ALA A 17 14.77 -8.07 -8.60
C ALA A 17 14.40 -8.10 -7.11
N VAL A 18 14.43 -6.95 -6.45
CA VAL A 18 13.70 -6.78 -5.19
C VAL A 18 12.22 -6.95 -5.52
N ALA A 19 11.70 -8.16 -5.36
CA ALA A 19 10.29 -8.46 -5.57
C ALA A 19 9.49 -7.74 -4.47
N CYS A 20 8.99 -6.54 -4.79
CA CYS A 20 7.95 -5.90 -4.00
C CYS A 20 6.65 -6.65 -4.30
N SER A 21 6.36 -7.72 -3.55
CA SER A 21 5.10 -8.45 -3.67
C SER A 21 4.04 -7.77 -2.81
N ALA A 22 3.01 -7.20 -3.45
CA ALA A 22 1.79 -6.76 -2.78
C ALA A 22 0.78 -7.90 -2.76
N THR A 23 0.19 -8.19 -1.60
CA THR A 23 -0.85 -9.20 -1.41
C THR A 23 -2.23 -8.56 -1.47
N MET A 24 -3.17 -9.21 -2.15
CA MET A 24 -4.59 -8.84 -2.12
C MET A 24 -5.34 -9.79 -1.20
N TYR A 25 -5.97 -9.23 -0.17
CA TYR A 25 -6.82 -9.95 0.77
C TYR A 25 -8.28 -9.68 0.44
N ILE A 26 -9.01 -10.72 0.03
CA ILE A 26 -10.47 -10.64 -0.07
C ILE A 26 -11.03 -10.78 1.34
N VAL A 27 -11.69 -9.74 1.84
CA VAL A 27 -12.23 -9.73 3.20
C VAL A 27 -13.38 -10.74 3.31
N GLY A 28 -13.26 -11.68 4.26
CA GLY A 28 -14.17 -12.82 4.40
C GLY A 28 -13.95 -13.95 3.38
N ASP A 29 -12.85 -13.94 2.63
CA ASP A 29 -12.47 -14.93 1.62
C ASP A 29 -13.64 -15.27 0.67
N THR A 30 -14.09 -16.52 0.62
CA THR A 30 -15.19 -16.96 -0.27
C THR A 30 -16.56 -16.46 0.17
N SER A 31 -16.72 -16.14 1.45
CA SER A 31 -17.98 -15.59 2.00
C SER A 31 -18.12 -14.11 1.66
N GLY A 32 -17.00 -13.42 1.43
CA GLY A 32 -16.97 -12.00 1.12
C GLY A 32 -17.35 -11.12 2.32
N TRP A 33 -17.71 -9.87 2.02
CA TRP A 33 -18.11 -8.89 3.02
C TRP A 33 -19.62 -8.98 3.28
N ASP A 34 -19.99 -9.82 4.24
CA ASP A 34 -21.36 -10.09 4.65
C ASP A 34 -21.47 -10.29 6.17
N ILE A 35 -22.68 -10.14 6.72
CA ILE A 35 -22.96 -10.35 8.14
C ILE A 35 -22.78 -11.81 8.57
N SER A 36 -22.87 -12.75 7.63
CA SER A 36 -22.67 -14.18 7.89
C SER A 36 -21.21 -14.62 7.83
N SER A 37 -20.28 -13.74 7.44
CA SER A 37 -18.86 -14.06 7.33
C SER A 37 -18.19 -14.16 8.71
N ASP A 38 -17.39 -15.20 8.90
CA ASP A 38 -16.53 -15.35 10.08
C ASP A 38 -15.25 -14.51 9.90
N LEU A 39 -15.36 -13.22 10.26
CA LEU A 39 -14.30 -12.23 10.08
C LEU A 39 -13.15 -12.40 11.10
N ASP A 40 -13.44 -12.91 12.29
CA ASP A 40 -12.43 -13.19 13.33
C ASP A 40 -11.49 -14.32 12.87
N SER A 41 -12.06 -15.42 12.36
CA SER A 41 -11.26 -16.51 11.80
C SER A 41 -10.56 -16.09 10.51
N TRP A 42 -11.19 -15.22 9.70
CA TRP A 42 -10.59 -14.70 8.48
C TRP A 42 -9.30 -13.93 8.78
N GLU A 43 -9.29 -13.08 9.80
CA GLU A 43 -8.13 -12.25 10.14
C GLU A 43 -6.97 -13.08 10.72
N SER A 44 -7.29 -14.19 11.40
CA SER A 44 -6.32 -15.05 12.06
C SER A 44 -5.16 -15.48 11.16
N GLY A 45 -3.93 -15.23 11.63
CA GLY A 45 -2.69 -15.61 10.94
C GLY A 45 -2.35 -14.79 9.69
N LYS A 46 -3.18 -13.80 9.31
CA LYS A 46 -2.82 -12.84 8.26
C LYS A 46 -1.86 -11.80 8.81
N ARG A 47 -0.96 -11.34 7.94
CA ARG A 47 -0.02 -10.26 8.24
C ARG A 47 -0.12 -9.24 7.13
N PHE A 48 -0.55 -8.03 7.47
CA PHE A 48 -0.76 -6.96 6.51
C PHE A 48 0.46 -6.05 6.49
N VAL A 49 1.01 -5.79 5.31
CA VAL A 49 2.17 -4.90 5.15
C VAL A 49 1.83 -3.74 4.21
N VAL A 50 2.62 -2.67 4.30
CA VAL A 50 2.49 -1.53 3.37
C VAL A 50 2.62 -2.00 1.92
N GLY A 51 1.64 -1.65 1.11
CA GLY A 51 1.51 -2.05 -0.30
C GLY A 51 0.44 -3.11 -0.56
N ASP A 52 0.01 -3.83 0.47
CA ASP A 52 -1.10 -4.79 0.35
C ASP A 52 -2.44 -4.09 0.08
N VAL A 53 -3.45 -4.87 -0.32
CA VAL A 53 -4.78 -4.39 -0.65
C VAL A 53 -5.85 -5.20 0.07
N LEU A 54 -6.78 -4.52 0.74
CA LEU A 54 -8.04 -5.12 1.19
C LEU A 54 -9.10 -4.95 0.10
N MET A 55 -9.76 -6.05 -0.24
CA MET A 55 -10.82 -6.12 -1.24
C MET A 55 -12.14 -6.52 -0.56
N PHE A 56 -13.08 -5.59 -0.50
CA PHE A 56 -14.43 -5.80 0.04
C PHE A 56 -15.39 -6.08 -1.11
N GLN A 57 -15.86 -7.31 -1.22
CA GLN A 57 -16.88 -7.73 -2.19
C GLN A 57 -18.20 -8.00 -1.48
N TYR A 58 -19.26 -7.30 -1.87
CA TYR A 58 -20.55 -7.34 -1.18
C TYR A 58 -21.71 -6.98 -2.10
N SER A 59 -22.93 -7.34 -1.71
CA SER A 59 -24.12 -6.86 -2.42
C SER A 59 -24.33 -5.38 -2.13
N SER A 60 -24.27 -4.54 -3.16
CA SER A 60 -24.46 -3.08 -3.05
C SER A 60 -25.86 -2.67 -2.61
N SER A 61 -26.84 -3.58 -2.66
CA SER A 61 -28.21 -3.33 -2.20
C SER A 61 -28.39 -3.48 -0.69
N SER A 62 -27.54 -4.25 -0.01
CA SER A 62 -27.72 -4.62 1.40
C SER A 62 -26.55 -4.23 2.29
N ASN A 63 -25.34 -4.14 1.73
CA ASN A 63 -24.10 -3.95 2.48
C ASN A 63 -23.34 -2.72 1.98
N SER A 64 -22.44 -2.25 2.83
CA SER A 64 -21.60 -1.08 2.59
C SER A 64 -20.31 -1.24 3.37
N VAL A 65 -19.30 -0.43 3.07
CA VAL A 65 -18.06 -0.38 3.84
C VAL A 65 -17.76 1.07 4.23
N CYS A 66 -17.47 1.25 5.51
CA CYS A 66 -17.05 2.51 6.10
C CYS A 66 -15.66 2.32 6.71
N GLN A 67 -14.74 3.24 6.37
CA GLN A 67 -13.48 3.39 7.10
C GLN A 67 -13.71 4.35 8.27
N LEU A 68 -13.32 3.95 9.47
CA LEU A 68 -13.62 4.64 10.71
C LEU A 68 -12.34 4.98 11.48
N THR A 69 -12.46 5.90 12.44
CA THR A 69 -11.50 5.99 13.55
C THR A 69 -11.74 4.86 14.55
N GLU A 70 -10.78 4.62 15.45
CA GLU A 70 -10.91 3.62 16.52
C GLU A 70 -12.16 3.85 17.39
N ALA A 71 -12.36 5.09 17.85
CA ALA A 71 -13.49 5.44 18.72
C ALA A 71 -14.86 5.25 18.02
N GLU A 72 -14.93 5.50 16.72
CA GLU A 72 -16.11 5.26 15.90
C GLU A 72 -16.34 3.76 15.68
N TYR A 73 -15.27 3.02 15.40
CA TYR A 73 -15.31 1.58 15.20
C TYR A 73 -15.79 0.82 16.44
N GLU A 74 -15.30 1.17 17.62
CA GLU A 74 -15.75 0.60 18.89
C GLU A 74 -17.24 0.80 19.13
N LYS A 75 -17.75 1.99 18.80
CA LYS A 75 -19.15 2.38 19.02
C LYS A 75 -20.07 2.06 17.85
N CYS A 76 -19.52 1.51 16.76
CA CYS A 76 -20.20 1.37 15.48
C CYS A 76 -20.89 2.68 15.03
N ASP A 77 -20.19 3.80 15.21
CA ASP A 77 -20.65 5.12 14.78
C ASP A 77 -20.13 5.43 13.38
N THR A 78 -21.03 5.46 12.41
CA THR A 78 -20.70 5.64 11.00
C THR A 78 -21.08 7.03 10.50
N SER A 79 -21.53 7.91 11.40
CA SER A 79 -22.00 9.26 11.06
C SER A 79 -20.89 10.16 10.50
N ASN A 80 -19.65 10.01 10.96
CA ASN A 80 -18.50 10.79 10.50
C ASN A 80 -17.40 9.92 9.87
N ALA A 81 -17.80 8.82 9.23
CA ALA A 81 -16.87 7.90 8.58
C ALA A 81 -15.86 8.63 7.67
N LEU A 82 -14.59 8.26 7.79
CA LEU A 82 -13.49 8.80 6.98
C LEU A 82 -13.70 8.54 5.49
N LEU A 83 -14.25 7.36 5.18
CA LEU A 83 -14.67 6.98 3.84
C LEU A 83 -15.92 6.11 3.93
N ARG A 84 -16.79 6.22 2.93
CA ARG A 84 -17.98 5.38 2.76
C ARG A 84 -18.08 4.90 1.31
N SER A 85 -18.35 3.62 1.14
CA SER A 85 -18.63 3.02 -0.17
C SER A 85 -19.84 2.10 -0.12
N THR A 86 -20.61 2.13 -1.20
CA THR A 86 -21.80 1.30 -1.46
C THR A 86 -21.73 0.68 -2.86
N SER A 87 -20.55 0.60 -3.47
CA SER A 87 -20.39 0.15 -4.86
C SER A 87 -20.57 -1.36 -5.05
N GLY A 88 -20.50 -2.14 -3.97
CA GLY A 88 -20.52 -3.62 -4.00
C GLY A 88 -19.15 -4.25 -4.26
N ASN A 89 -18.18 -3.46 -4.72
CA ASN A 89 -16.79 -3.87 -4.81
C ASN A 89 -15.90 -2.66 -4.48
N THR A 90 -15.15 -2.73 -3.39
CA THR A 90 -14.34 -1.61 -2.89
C THR A 90 -12.96 -2.10 -2.47
N THR A 91 -11.93 -1.41 -2.93
CA THR A 91 -10.53 -1.69 -2.56
C THR A 91 -9.96 -0.60 -1.66
N PHE A 92 -9.12 -1.01 -0.72
CA PHE A 92 -8.31 -0.10 0.09
C PHE A 92 -6.86 -0.56 0.04
N THR A 93 -5.98 0.29 -0.49
CA THR A 93 -4.53 0.04 -0.47
C THR A 93 -3.96 0.46 0.89
N LEU A 94 -3.21 -0.44 1.51
CA LEU A 94 -2.56 -0.23 2.80
C LEU A 94 -1.27 0.59 2.59
N ASN A 95 -1.43 1.91 2.52
CA ASN A 95 -0.36 2.82 2.09
C ASN A 95 0.58 3.27 3.21
N LYS A 96 0.22 3.04 4.47
CA LYS A 96 0.97 3.49 5.64
C LYS A 96 0.88 2.46 6.76
N PRO A 97 1.93 2.32 7.59
CA PRO A 97 1.85 1.51 8.79
C PRO A 97 0.83 2.05 9.80
N GLY A 98 0.32 1.17 10.65
CA GLY A 98 -0.59 1.51 11.75
C GLY A 98 -1.95 0.82 11.65
N GLU A 99 -2.84 1.21 12.56
CA GLU A 99 -4.17 0.61 12.66
C GLU A 99 -5.14 1.19 11.63
N MET A 100 -5.92 0.32 11.00
CA MET A 100 -7.02 0.72 10.13
C MET A 100 -8.30 -0.03 10.52
N TYR A 101 -9.41 0.70 10.57
CA TYR A 101 -10.67 0.19 11.07
C TYR A 101 -11.75 0.27 9.99
N PHE A 102 -12.40 -0.85 9.71
CA PHE A 102 -13.45 -0.94 8.69
C PHE A 102 -14.68 -1.63 9.27
N ALA A 103 -15.86 -1.11 8.95
CA ALA A 103 -17.12 -1.71 9.38
C ALA A 103 -18.21 -1.52 8.33
N CYS A 104 -19.26 -2.33 8.41
CA CYS A 104 -20.45 -2.05 7.63
C CYS A 104 -21.05 -0.71 8.09
N CYS A 105 -21.43 0.16 7.16
CA CYS A 105 -21.97 1.47 7.54
C CYS A 105 -23.33 1.36 8.26
N SER A 106 -23.99 0.20 8.18
CA SER A 106 -25.13 -0.15 9.02
C SER A 106 -24.67 -0.41 10.44
N ARG A 107 -25.08 0.45 11.38
CA ARG A 107 -24.80 0.31 12.82
C ARG A 107 -25.19 -1.08 13.34
N LEU A 108 -26.33 -1.62 12.89
CA LEU A 108 -26.80 -2.95 13.30
C LEU A 108 -25.86 -4.07 12.84
N TYR A 109 -25.36 -4.00 11.60
CA TYR A 109 -24.44 -5.03 11.09
C TYR A 109 -23.04 -4.89 11.69
N CYS A 110 -22.56 -3.66 11.92
CA CYS A 110 -21.31 -3.45 12.66
C CYS A 110 -21.39 -4.03 14.08
N LEU A 111 -22.49 -3.75 14.82
CA LEU A 111 -22.70 -4.33 16.16
C LEU A 111 -22.87 -5.85 16.13
N GLY A 112 -23.36 -6.39 15.01
CA GLY A 112 -23.46 -7.82 14.75
C GLY A 112 -22.15 -8.48 14.32
N GLY A 113 -21.02 -7.76 14.32
CA GLY A 113 -19.70 -8.33 14.03
C GLY A 113 -19.20 -8.11 12.60
N MET A 114 -19.96 -7.41 11.74
CA MET A 114 -19.51 -7.09 10.37
C MET A 114 -18.53 -5.89 10.38
N LYS A 115 -17.34 -6.14 10.93
CA LYS A 115 -16.27 -5.17 11.16
C LYS A 115 -14.92 -5.90 11.20
N VAL A 116 -13.87 -5.25 10.69
CA VAL A 116 -12.47 -5.73 10.73
C VAL A 116 -11.55 -4.60 11.15
N HIS A 117 -10.57 -4.94 11.97
CA HIS A 117 -9.46 -4.08 12.34
C HIS A 117 -8.23 -4.71 11.70
N VAL A 118 -7.33 -3.92 11.11
CA VAL A 118 -6.07 -4.45 10.59
C VAL A 118 -4.91 -3.63 11.11
N HIS A 119 -3.87 -4.33 11.58
CA HIS A 119 -2.57 -3.74 11.90
C HIS A 119 -1.66 -3.82 10.67
N VAL A 120 -1.29 -2.67 10.10
CA VAL A 120 -0.41 -2.59 8.93
C VAL A 120 1.04 -2.42 9.37
N GLU A 121 1.88 -3.39 9.05
CA GLU A 121 3.32 -3.34 9.31
C GLU A 121 4.06 -2.56 8.21
N PRO A 122 5.18 -1.89 8.54
CA PRO A 122 6.05 -1.32 7.52
C PRO A 122 6.61 -2.41 6.62
N ASN A 123 6.57 -2.18 5.30
CA ASN A 123 7.19 -3.09 4.35
C ASN A 123 8.71 -2.98 4.44
N SER A 124 9.30 -3.87 5.21
CA SER A 124 10.76 -3.97 5.39
C SER A 124 11.36 -4.71 4.19
N THR A 125 11.40 -4.05 3.04
CA THR A 125 12.46 -4.37 2.07
C THR A 125 13.77 -3.99 2.74
N ALA A 126 14.60 -4.98 3.05
CA ALA A 126 15.85 -4.80 3.80
C ALA A 126 16.58 -3.54 3.32
N ALA A 127 16.69 -2.53 4.20
CA ALA A 127 17.61 -1.43 3.97
C ALA A 127 19.01 -2.03 3.67
N PRO A 128 19.78 -1.49 2.72
CA PRO A 128 21.11 -2.01 2.47
C PRO A 128 21.90 -1.95 3.78
N ILE A 129 22.50 -3.08 4.14
CA ILE A 129 23.34 -3.22 5.32
C ILE A 129 24.46 -2.17 5.21
N GLY A 130 24.43 -1.16 6.09
CA GLY A 130 25.53 -0.24 6.32
C GLY A 130 25.42 1.15 5.67
N ALA A 131 24.55 2.01 6.20
CA ALA A 131 24.84 3.45 6.20
C ALA A 131 25.52 3.79 7.54
N PRO A 132 26.75 4.33 7.56
CA PRO A 132 27.37 4.80 8.80
C PRO A 132 26.54 5.94 9.37
N ILE A 133 26.28 5.90 10.67
CA ILE A 133 25.72 7.02 11.43
C ILE A 133 26.70 8.19 11.32
N ALA A 134 26.32 9.24 10.60
CA ALA A 134 27.08 10.49 10.61
C ALA A 134 26.87 11.18 11.96
N ALA A 135 27.96 11.34 12.71
CA ALA A 135 28.01 12.06 13.97
C ALA A 135 27.65 13.55 13.80
N PRO A 136 27.12 14.23 14.84
CA PRO A 136 26.71 15.62 14.75
C PRO A 136 27.91 16.57 14.80
N GLY A 137 28.01 17.49 13.82
CA GLY A 137 28.99 18.56 13.76
C GLY A 137 28.33 19.95 13.68
N PRO A 138 28.99 21.03 14.16
CA PRO A 138 28.34 22.18 14.78
C PRO A 138 28.06 23.39 13.86
N THR A 139 27.21 24.26 14.40
CA THR A 139 26.64 25.56 13.98
C THR A 139 27.61 26.60 13.39
N SER A 140 27.15 27.34 12.36
CA SER A 140 27.40 28.79 12.13
C SER A 140 26.56 29.29 10.94
N SER A 141 25.43 29.96 11.17
CA SER A 141 25.24 31.43 11.14
C SER A 141 25.33 32.08 9.75
N GLY A 142 24.16 32.54 9.25
CA GLY A 142 24.01 33.37 8.05
C GLY A 142 22.62 34.04 7.99
N LEU A 143 22.54 35.22 8.58
CA LEU A 143 21.49 36.27 8.55
C LEU A 143 21.31 36.82 7.11
N LEU A 144 20.13 37.01 6.46
CA LEU A 144 19.03 37.99 6.64
C LEU A 144 17.97 37.82 5.49
N PRO A 145 16.82 38.56 5.43
CA PRO A 145 15.51 38.05 5.05
C PRO A 145 15.06 38.45 3.62
N ARG A 146 14.03 37.76 3.10
CA ARG A 146 13.20 38.28 2.00
C ARG A 146 11.73 37.94 2.19
N THR A 147 10.95 38.97 2.52
CA THR A 147 9.51 39.04 2.36
C THR A 147 9.13 39.09 0.88
N SER A 148 8.16 38.29 0.44
CA SER A 148 7.35 38.63 -0.74
C SER A 148 5.95 38.04 -0.63
N LYS A 149 5.01 38.79 -1.20
CA LYS A 149 3.58 38.86 -0.94
C LYS A 149 2.80 38.00 -1.95
N ASN A 150 1.75 37.35 -1.45
CA ASN A 150 0.45 37.06 -2.10
C ASN A 150 0.35 36.16 -3.34
N ASN A 151 -0.55 35.17 -3.28
CA ASN A 151 -1.84 35.09 -4.00
C ASN A 151 -2.32 33.63 -4.07
N ASN A 152 -3.48 33.33 -3.47
CA ASN A 152 -4.29 32.13 -3.75
C ASN A 152 -4.93 32.29 -5.15
N PRO A 153 -5.04 31.25 -6.00
CA PRO A 153 -6.20 30.36 -5.94
C PRO A 153 -5.91 28.86 -6.19
N THR A 154 -6.70 28.02 -5.51
CA THR A 154 -7.30 26.74 -5.93
C THR A 154 -6.62 25.96 -7.07
N LEU A 155 -6.05 24.77 -6.76
CA LEU A 155 -5.69 23.76 -7.76
C LEU A 155 -6.19 22.36 -7.35
N THR A 156 -7.36 22.04 -7.91
CA THR A 156 -7.69 20.80 -8.62
C THR A 156 -6.89 19.54 -8.24
N SER A 157 -7.56 18.67 -7.49
CA SER A 157 -7.25 17.25 -7.34
C SER A 157 -7.08 16.61 -8.72
N SER A 158 -5.83 16.41 -9.12
CA SER A 158 -5.46 15.54 -10.23
C SER A 158 -4.80 14.33 -9.60
N SER A 159 -5.59 13.27 -9.42
CA SER A 159 -5.11 11.95 -9.00
C SER A 159 -4.14 11.44 -10.07
N ALA A 160 -2.85 11.72 -9.87
CA ALA A 160 -1.81 10.99 -10.56
C ALA A 160 -1.85 9.56 -10.00
N PHE A 161 -2.43 8.65 -10.77
CA PHE A 161 -2.21 7.22 -10.60
C PHE A 161 -0.73 6.95 -10.82
N SER A 162 0.08 7.10 -9.77
CA SER A 162 1.41 6.51 -9.74
C SER A 162 1.21 5.02 -9.59
N ASN A 163 0.97 4.36 -10.73
CA ASN A 163 1.33 2.96 -10.88
C ASN A 163 2.83 2.91 -10.61
N VAL A 164 3.22 2.60 -9.38
CA VAL A 164 4.57 2.14 -9.06
C VAL A 164 4.66 0.74 -9.66
N ALA A 165 4.74 0.69 -10.99
CA ALA A 165 4.94 -0.52 -11.72
C ALA A 165 6.45 -0.80 -11.59
N CYS A 166 6.78 -1.80 -10.77
CA CYS A 166 8.08 -2.44 -10.79
C CYS A 166 8.29 -3.21 -12.12
N ALA A 167 7.22 -3.42 -12.90
CA ALA A 167 7.22 -4.16 -14.15
C ALA A 167 7.93 -3.50 -15.37
N PRO A 168 7.71 -2.21 -15.75
CA PRO A 168 8.29 -1.64 -16.96
C PRO A 168 9.82 -1.52 -16.93
N LEU A 169 10.44 -1.47 -15.75
CA LEU A 169 11.91 -1.38 -15.61
C LEU A 169 12.58 -2.71 -15.96
N VAL A 170 11.94 -3.85 -15.67
CA VAL A 170 12.43 -5.19 -16.05
C VAL A 170 12.36 -5.40 -17.56
N PHE A 171 11.30 -4.91 -18.21
CA PHE A 171 11.18 -5.00 -19.67
C PHE A 171 12.22 -4.14 -20.39
N LEU A 172 12.46 -2.90 -19.95
CA LEU A 172 13.46 -2.01 -20.57
C LEU A 172 14.89 -2.56 -20.46
N LEU A 173 15.25 -3.13 -19.31
CA LEU A 173 16.55 -3.76 -19.09
C LEU A 173 16.70 -5.08 -19.87
N GLY A 174 15.61 -5.83 -20.05
CA GLY A 174 15.58 -7.01 -20.92
C GLY A 174 15.81 -6.66 -22.39
N PHE A 175 15.21 -5.58 -22.89
CA PHE A 175 15.44 -5.09 -24.25
C PHE A 175 16.87 -4.58 -24.45
N LEU A 176 17.41 -3.80 -23.50
CA LEU A 176 18.80 -3.34 -23.55
C LEU A 176 19.80 -4.51 -23.51
N GLY A 177 19.57 -5.51 -22.65
CA GLY A 177 20.40 -6.72 -22.59
C GLY A 177 20.34 -7.54 -23.89
N TYR A 178 19.16 -7.66 -24.50
CA TYR A 178 18.99 -8.34 -25.78
C TYR A 178 19.67 -7.60 -26.94
N SER A 179 19.58 -6.26 -26.97
CA SER A 179 20.27 -5.44 -27.98
C SER A 179 21.79 -5.51 -27.84
N ILE A 180 22.34 -5.52 -26.63
CA ILE A 180 23.79 -5.65 -26.39
C ILE A 180 24.28 -7.04 -26.82
N LEU A 181 23.49 -8.10 -26.58
CA LEU A 181 23.83 -9.46 -27.00
C LEU A 181 23.94 -9.58 -28.52
N ASN A 182 22.98 -9.01 -29.28
CA ASN A 182 23.01 -9.02 -30.74
C ASN A 182 24.09 -8.10 -31.35
N SER A 183 24.69 -7.20 -30.56
CA SER A 183 25.78 -6.34 -31.00
C SER A 183 27.17 -6.99 -30.83
N MET A 184 27.23 -8.12 -30.14
CA MET A 184 28.48 -8.84 -29.81
C MET A 184 28.66 -10.15 -30.60
N PHE A 185 27.75 -10.46 -31.53
CA PHE A 185 27.84 -11.56 -32.48
C PHE A 185 27.98 -11.04 -33.91
#